data_AF-A0A920KSN0-F1
#
_entry.id   AF-A0A920KSN0-F1
#
_cell.length_a   1.000
_cell.length_b   1.000
_cell.length_c   1.000
_cell.angle_alpha   90.00
_cell.angle_beta   90.00
_cell.angle_gamma   90.00
#
_symmetry.space_group_name_H-M   'P 1'
#
loop_
_entity.id
_entity.type
_entity.pdbx_description
1 polymer ?
#
loop_
_entity_poly.entity_id
_entity_poly.type
_entity_poly.pdbx_seq_one_letter_code
_entity_poly.pdbx_strand_id
1 'polypeptide(L)' 'MRLPSRSDKKTFVPITINQSNDRIDIKTEFNIVLDDFKIKVPRLLFQNIAEDIDVKVESTFSKYKVQ' A
#
# COMPACT_ATOMS: atom_id res chain seq x y z
N MET A 1 -31.01 -11.24 0.19
CA MET A 1 -29.79 -12.07 0.19
C MET A 1 -28.58 -11.15 0.27
N ARG A 2 -27.92 -11.04 1.43
CA ARG A 2 -26.70 -10.20 1.58
C ARG A 2 -25.50 -11.08 1.24
N LEU A 3 -24.76 -10.72 0.18
CA LEU A 3 -23.50 -11.37 -0.17
C LEU A 3 -22.50 -11.16 0.98
N PRO A 4 -21.73 -12.19 1.39
CA PRO A 4 -20.75 -12.01 2.44
C PRO A 4 -19.63 -11.08 1.94
N SER A 5 -19.44 -9.98 2.66
CA SER A 5 -18.31 -9.05 2.49
C SER A 5 -17.01 -9.76 2.87
N ARG A 6 -16.37 -10.39 1.89
CA ARG A 6 -15.00 -10.92 2.00
C ARG A 6 -14.15 -10.10 1.03
N SER A 7 -13.41 -9.11 1.52
CA SER A 7 -12.59 -8.24 0.67
C SER A 7 -11.18 -8.00 1.21
N ASP A 8 -10.63 -8.95 1.96
CA ASP A 8 -9.23 -8.91 2.34
C ASP A 8 -8.40 -9.58 1.22
N LYS A 9 -8.13 -8.84 0.13
CA LYS A 9 -7.12 -9.29 -0.86
C LYS A 9 -5.74 -9.10 -0.22
N LYS A 10 -5.04 -10.20 0.05
CA LYS A 10 -3.69 -10.16 0.60
C LYS A 10 -2.69 -9.93 -0.53
N THR A 11 -1.88 -8.90 -0.41
CA THR A 11 -0.79 -8.60 -1.35
C THR A 11 0.54 -8.76 -0.61
N PHE A 12 1.48 -9.48 -1.22
CA PHE A 12 2.83 -9.65 -0.70
C PHE A 12 3.77 -8.77 -1.51
N VAL A 13 4.53 -7.91 -0.84
CA VAL A 13 5.41 -6.93 -1.48
C VAL A 13 6.82 -7.04 -0.93
N PRO A 14 7.86 -6.95 -1.77
CA PRO A 14 9.23 -6.93 -1.29
C PRO A 14 9.49 -5.62 -0.55
N ILE A 15 10.12 -5.72 0.63
CA ILE A 15 10.49 -4.56 1.44
C ILE A 15 12.02 -4.43 1.48
N THR A 16 12.51 -3.20 1.43
CA THR A 16 13.91 -2.88 1.74
C THR A 16 13.99 -2.37 3.18
N ILE A 17 14.83 -3.00 3.99
CA ILE A 17 15.11 -2.58 5.36
C ILE A 17 16.58 -2.16 5.42
N ASN A 18 16.81 -0.91 5.78
CA ASN A 18 18.15 -0.37 6.04
C ASN A 18 18.26 -0.08 7.53
N GLN A 19 19.22 -0.74 8.20
CA GLN A 19 19.48 -0.54 9.62
C GLN A 19 20.82 0.18 9.79
N SER A 20 20.80 1.29 10.53
CA SER A 20 21.99 2.09 10.83
C SER A 20 21.94 2.55 12.28
N ASN A 21 22.87 2.08 13.11
CA ASN A 21 22.96 2.39 14.53
C ASN A 21 21.63 2.15 15.26
N ASP A 22 20.99 3.25 15.69
CA ASP A 22 19.72 3.32 16.41
C ASP A 22 18.54 3.69 15.49
N ARG A 23 18.70 3.56 14.17
CA ARG A 23 17.69 3.92 13.17
C ARG A 23 17.40 2.73 12.25
N ILE A 24 16.12 2.51 11.97
CA ILE A 24 15.63 1.56 10.98
C ILE A 24 14.82 2.34 9.95
N ASP A 25 15.22 2.25 8.69
CA ASP A 25 14.48 2.77 7.55
C ASP A 25 13.85 1.61 6.77
N ILE A 26 12.54 1.67 6.58
CA ILE A 26 11.76 0.69 5.82
C ILE A 26 11.23 1.40 4.58
N LYS A 27 11.48 0.82 3.41
CA LYS A 27 10.97 1.30 2.13
C LYS A 27 10.35 0.18 1.33
N THR A 28 9.21 0.44 0.72
CA THR A 28 8.60 -0.46 -0.26
C THR A 28 7.91 0.35 -1.34
N GLU A 29 7.97 -0.17 -2.55
CA GLU A 29 7.30 0.37 -3.72
C GLU A 29 6.66 -0.80 -4.47
N PHE A 30 5.38 -0.67 -4.76
CA PHE A 30 4.62 -1.71 -5.45
C PHE A 30 3.43 -1.10 -6.17
N ASN A 31 2.97 -1.81 -7.20
CA ASN A 31 1.83 -1.40 -7.99
C ASN A 31 0.57 -2.18 -7.56
N ILE A 32 -0.59 -1.52 -7.57
CA ILE A 32 -1.90 -2.14 -7.38
C ILE A 32 -2.85 -1.75 -8.50
N VAL A 33 -3.69 -2.69 -8.93
CA VAL A 33 -4.77 -2.42 -9.90
C VAL A 33 -6.04 -2.07 -9.15
N LEU A 34 -6.73 -1.00 -9.54
CA LEU A 34 -7.97 -0.54 -8.89
C LEU A 34 -9.11 -1.57 -8.94
N ASP A 35 -9.18 -2.37 -10.00
CA ASP A 35 -10.16 -3.45 -10.18
C ASP A 35 -10.10 -4.49 -9.05
N ASP A 36 -8.93 -4.70 -8.47
CA ASP A 36 -8.73 -5.65 -7.37
C ASP A 36 -9.49 -5.28 -6.09
N PHE A 37 -9.85 -4.00 -5.94
CA PHE A 37 -10.49 -3.46 -4.74
C PHE A 37 -11.96 -3.12 -4.93
N LYS A 38 -12.57 -3.50 -6.07
CA LYS A 38 -13.99 -3.23 -6.40
C LYS A 38 -14.39 -1.76 -6.20
N ILE A 39 -13.44 -0.84 -6.39
CA ILE A 39 -13.73 0.59 -6.38
C ILE A 39 -14.57 0.85 -7.63
N LYS A 40 -15.87 1.12 -7.45
CA LYS A 40 -16.76 1.41 -8.58
C LYS A 40 -16.36 2.75 -9.18
N VAL A 41 -15.55 2.73 -10.24
CA VAL A 41 -15.25 3.92 -11.02
C VAL A 41 -16.53 4.34 -11.76
N PRO A 42 -17.06 5.55 -11.53
CA PRO A 42 -18.23 6.04 -12.26
C PRO A 42 -17.93 6.09 -13.77
N ARG A 43 -18.86 5.61 -14.60
CA ARG A 43 -18.63 5.41 -16.05
C ARG A 43 -18.21 6.65 -16.83
N LEU A 44 -18.43 7.84 -16.27
CA LEU A 44 -18.06 9.13 -16.85
C LEU A 44 -16.59 9.52 -16.62
N LEU A 45 -15.86 8.79 -15.75
CA LEU A 45 -14.50 9.14 -15.32
C LEU A 45 -13.42 8.17 -15.83
N PHE A 46 -13.78 7.13 -16.58
CA PHE A 46 -12.83 6.11 -17.08
C PHE A 46 -11.68 6.68 -17.92
N GLN A 47 -11.87 7.82 -18.59
CA GLN A 47 -10.80 8.44 -19.38
C GLN A 47 -9.70 9.12 -18.53
N ASN A 48 -9.94 9.38 -17.23
CA ASN A 48 -9.11 10.29 -16.43
C ASN A 48 -8.52 9.67 -15.15
N ILE A 49 -8.75 8.38 -14.85
CA ILE A 49 -8.21 7.73 -13.64
C ILE A 49 -7.29 6.59 -14.07
N ALA A 50 -6.04 6.62 -13.59
CA ALA A 50 -5.08 5.55 -13.83
C ALA A 50 -5.58 4.25 -13.17
N GLU A 51 -5.68 3.18 -13.98
CA GLU A 51 -6.10 1.85 -13.53
C GLU A 51 -5.06 1.18 -12.62
N ASP A 52 -3.80 1.58 -12.80
CA ASP A 52 -2.63 1.19 -12.03
C ASP A 52 -2.24 2.30 -11.05
N ILE A 53 -2.04 1.94 -9.78
CA ILE A 53 -1.61 2.86 -8.72
C ILE A 53 -0.25 2.43 -8.20
N ASP A 54 0.71 3.35 -8.28
CA ASP A 54 2.01 3.20 -7.64
C ASP A 54 1.91 3.59 -6.16
N VAL A 55 2.16 2.61 -5.29
CA VAL A 55 2.14 2.77 -3.85
C VAL A 55 3.57 2.82 -3.35
N LYS A 56 3.93 3.95 -2.74
CA LYS A 56 5.22 4.15 -2.10
C LYS A 56 5.05 4.32 -0.59
N VAL A 57 5.70 3.47 0.19
CA VAL A 57 5.70 3.54 1.66
C VAL A 57 7.12 3.72 2.14
N GLU A 58 7.34 4.79 2.93
CA GLU A 58 8.59 5.05 3.62
C GLU A 58 8.31 5.21 5.11
N SER A 59 9.06 4.53 5.96
CA SER A 59 8.95 4.64 7.41
C SER A 59 10.32 4.65 8.06
N THR A 60 10.44 5.41 9.13
CA THR A 60 11.66 5.55 9.91
C THR A 60 11.34 5.30 11.38
N PHE A 61 12.08 4.39 11.99
CA PHE A 61 12.05 4.12 13.42
C PHE A 61 13.37 4.54 14.03
N SER A 62 13.30 5.26 15.14
CA SER A 62 14.47 5.57 15.97
C SER A 62 14.34 4.81 17.28
N LYS A 63 15.46 4.30 17.81
CA LYS A 63 15.50 3.67 19.12
C LYS A 63 14.95 4.63 20.16
N TYR A 64 14.01 4.12 20.94
CA TYR A 64 13.45 4.87 22.06
C TYR A 64 14.55 5.22 23.05
N LYS A 65 14.72 6.52 23.34
CA LYS A 65 15.62 7.00 24.38
C LYS A 65 14.78 7.34 25.60
N VAL A 66 15.00 6.62 26.70
CA VAL A 66 14.46 6.98 28.02
C VAL A 66 15.19 8.26 28.44
N GLN A 67 14.43 9.33 28.75
CA GLN A 67 14.97 10.56 29.33
C GLN A 67 15.27 10.37 30.81
#